data_AF-A0A7J7KC98-F1
#
_entry.id   AF-A0A7J7KC98-F1
#
_cell.length_a   1.000
_cell.length_b   1.000
_cell.length_c   1.000
_cell.angle_alpha   90.00
_cell.angle_beta   90.00
_cell.angle_gamma   90.00
#
_symmetry.space_group_name_H-M   'P 1'
#
loop_
_entity.id
_entity.type
_entity.pdbx_description
1 polymer ?
#
loop_
_entity_poly.entity_id
_entity_poly.type
_entity_poly.pdbx_seq_one_letter_code
_entity_poly.pdbx_strand_id
1 'polypeptide(L)'
;MKVAGFVSSPLLSAPKTVSHEWMHVSDWYPTILNLAGGSTEGLTLDGFDQWPAISGSAPSPRKELLHNIDPLMQKYGARKEGSPFDNRQTAALRVGDYKIVTGFPMQDGWYKPASLQGAVQ
;
A
#
# COMPACT_ATOMS: atom_id res chain seq x y z
N MET A 1 -2.03 -3.52 -3.37
CA MET A 1 -1.69 -3.24 -4.78
C MET A 1 -0.57 -2.21 -4.85
N LYS A 2 0.05 -2.01 -6.02
CA LYS A 2 1.03 -0.94 -6.27
C LYS A 2 0.56 -0.12 -7.47
N VAL A 3 0.77 1.18 -7.44
CA VAL A 3 0.38 2.11 -8.51
C VAL A 3 1.48 3.17 -8.64
N ALA A 4 1.59 3.79 -9.82
CA ALA A 4 2.42 4.98 -9.98
C ALA A 4 1.77 6.17 -9.25
N GLY A 5 2.59 6.96 -8.56
CA GLY A 5 2.19 8.19 -7.91
C GLY A 5 3.36 9.16 -7.88
N PHE A 6 3.07 10.46 -7.86
CA PHE A 6 4.09 11.50 -7.78
C PHE A 6 3.58 12.69 -6.96
N VAL A 7 4.51 13.43 -6.36
CA VAL A 7 4.29 14.74 -5.77
C VAL A 7 5.12 15.74 -6.54
N SER A 8 4.52 16.87 -6.91
CA SER A 8 5.21 18.00 -7.51
C SER A 8 4.96 19.21 -6.64
N SER A 9 6.02 19.76 -6.06
CA SER A 9 5.93 20.95 -5.21
C SER A 9 7.29 21.66 -5.17
N PRO A 10 7.33 23.00 -5.14
CA PRO A 10 8.55 23.74 -4.89
C PRO A 10 9.09 23.52 -3.47
N LEU A 11 8.31 22.91 -2.57
CA LEU A 11 8.71 22.62 -1.19
C LEU A 11 9.52 21.32 -1.05
N LEU A 12 9.71 20.56 -2.14
CA LEU A 12 10.51 19.35 -2.12
C LEU A 12 12.00 19.69 -2.04
N SER A 13 12.72 19.08 -1.10
CA SER A 13 14.18 19.26 -1.00
C SER A 13 14.94 18.62 -2.17
N ALA A 14 14.40 17.54 -2.73
CA ALA A 14 15.03 16.75 -3.80
C ALA A 14 14.01 16.43 -4.92
N PRO A 15 13.67 17.41 -5.78
CA PRO A 15 12.77 17.18 -6.90
C PRO A 15 13.40 16.22 -7.93
N LYS A 16 12.55 15.62 -8.78
CA LYS A 16 12.96 14.70 -9.86
C LYS A 16 13.69 13.44 -9.37
N THR A 17 13.39 13.01 -8.15
CA THR A 17 13.90 11.75 -7.58
C THR A 17 12.81 10.68 -7.58
N VAL A 18 13.22 9.42 -7.39
CA VAL A 18 12.31 8.30 -7.18
C VAL A 18 12.43 7.89 -5.72
N SER A 19 11.29 7.85 -5.02
CA SER A 19 11.22 7.31 -3.67
C SER A 19 10.77 5.84 -3.71
N HIS A 20 11.45 5.00 -2.94
CA HIS A 20 11.08 3.60 -2.70
C HIS A 20 10.44 3.40 -1.31
N GLU A 21 10.22 4.50 -0.59
CA GLU A 21 9.54 4.51 0.69
C GLU A 21 8.08 4.07 0.55
N TRP A 22 7.51 3.56 1.64
CA TRP A 22 6.17 2.99 1.63
C TRP A 22 5.11 4.05 1.87
N MET A 23 4.12 4.09 0.99
CA MET A 23 2.97 4.98 1.13
C MET A 23 1.69 4.28 0.71
N HIS A 24 0.58 4.65 1.35
CA HIS A 24 -0.76 4.19 1.05
C HIS A 24 -1.73 5.37 0.92
N VAL A 25 -2.86 5.18 0.23
CA VAL A 25 -3.85 6.26 0.03
C VAL A 25 -4.40 6.82 1.34
N SER A 26 -4.47 6.02 2.40
CA SER A 26 -4.89 6.46 3.74
C SER A 26 -3.93 7.47 4.37
N ASP A 27 -2.68 7.55 3.91
CA ASP A 27 -1.68 8.49 4.42
C ASP A 27 -1.95 9.93 3.98
N TRP A 28 -2.73 10.14 2.91
CA TRP A 28 -2.96 11.50 2.38
C TRP A 28 -3.70 12.40 3.35
N TYR A 29 -4.69 11.88 4.08
CA TYR A 29 -5.46 12.68 5.04
C TYR A 29 -4.58 13.28 6.15
N PRO A 30 -3.84 12.50 6.96
CA PRO A 30 -2.96 13.07 7.98
C PRO A 30 -1.83 13.92 7.39
N THR A 31 -1.28 13.54 6.23
CA THR A 31 -0.21 14.32 5.56
C THR A 31 -0.67 15.71 5.13
N ILE A 32 -1.81 15.80 4.44
CA ILE A 32 -2.34 17.08 3.95
C ILE A 32 -2.87 17.92 5.11
N LEU A 33 -3.50 17.30 6.10
CA LEU A 33 -4.02 18.01 7.28
C LEU A 33 -2.88 18.69 8.05
N ASN A 34 -1.77 17.98 8.31
CA ASN A 34 -0.60 18.55 8.99
C ASN A 34 0.02 19.68 8.17
N LEU A 35 0.14 19.52 6.84
CA LEU A 35 0.62 20.58 5.95
C LEU A 35 -0.26 21.83 5.96
N ALA A 36 -1.57 21.66 6.14
CA ALA A 36 -2.53 22.75 6.29
C ALA A 36 -2.56 23.37 7.69
N GLY A 37 -1.71 22.92 8.62
CA GLY A 37 -1.67 23.39 10.01
C GLY A 37 -2.77 22.82 10.91
N GLY A 38 -3.45 21.77 10.46
CA GLY A 38 -4.41 21.02 11.27
C GLY A 38 -3.74 20.01 12.22
N SER A 39 -4.56 19.36 13.05
CA SER A 39 -4.11 18.32 13.99
C SER A 39 -4.90 17.04 13.82
N THR A 40 -4.22 15.90 13.94
CA THR A 40 -4.82 14.56 14.01
C THR A 40 -5.04 14.08 15.44
N GLU A 41 -4.81 14.94 16.43
CA GLU A 41 -4.99 14.63 17.84
C GLU A 41 -6.42 14.15 18.13
N GLY A 42 -6.54 13.05 18.87
CA GLY A 42 -7.82 12.43 19.20
C GLY A 42 -8.42 11.57 18.08
N LEU A 43 -7.81 11.49 16.89
CA LEU A 43 -8.26 10.61 15.82
C LEU A 43 -7.50 9.28 15.83
N THR A 44 -8.22 8.19 15.62
CA THR A 44 -7.62 6.89 15.32
C THR A 44 -7.59 6.72 13.80
N LEU A 45 -6.40 6.73 13.21
CA LEU A 45 -6.18 6.68 11.76
C LEU A 45 -5.27 5.51 11.38
N ASP A 46 -5.55 4.86 10.25
CA ASP A 46 -4.67 3.85 9.64
C ASP A 46 -3.55 4.47 8.78
N GLY A 47 -3.59 5.80 8.61
CA GLY A 47 -2.66 6.59 7.83
C GLY A 47 -1.64 7.31 8.70
N PHE A 48 -0.49 7.62 8.12
CA PHE A 48 0.58 8.38 8.75
C PHE A 48 0.84 9.68 7.98
N ASP A 49 1.37 10.69 8.68
CA ASP A 49 1.98 11.83 8.01
C ASP A 49 3.26 11.38 7.29
N GLN A 50 3.24 11.49 5.97
CA GLN A 50 4.32 11.11 5.08
C GLN A 50 5.11 12.31 4.58
N TRP A 51 4.76 13.54 4.96
CA TRP A 51 5.46 14.73 4.45
C TRP A 51 6.96 14.70 4.75
N PRO A 52 7.44 14.28 5.93
CA PRO A 52 8.88 14.12 6.17
C PRO A 52 9.56 13.17 5.18
N ALA A 53 8.90 12.08 4.80
CA ALA A 53 9.40 11.12 3.80
C ALA A 53 9.34 11.66 2.38
N ILE A 54 8.26 12.36 2.02
CA ILE A 54 8.09 13.01 0.71
C ILE A 54 9.11 14.14 0.52
N SER A 55 9.33 14.94 1.55
CA SER A 55 10.27 16.08 1.55
C SER A 55 11.72 15.66 1.78
N GLY A 56 12.00 14.38 2.06
CA GLY A 56 13.35 13.85 2.22
C GLY A 56 14.03 14.15 3.57
N SER A 57 13.26 14.52 4.59
CA SER A 57 13.79 14.81 5.94
C SER A 57 13.79 13.59 6.88
N ALA A 58 13.02 12.54 6.59
CA ALA A 58 12.98 11.30 7.38
C ALA A 58 12.56 10.09 6.51
N PRO A 59 12.83 8.83 6.91
CA PRO A 59 12.24 7.66 6.26
C PRO A 59 10.73 7.57 6.53
N SER A 60 10.02 6.77 5.73
CA SER A 60 8.59 6.55 5.97
C SER A 60 8.34 5.82 7.31
N PRO A 61 7.37 6.29 8.11
CA PRO A 61 6.96 5.59 9.33
C PRO A 61 6.23 4.27 9.04
N ARG A 62 5.69 4.08 7.82
CA ARG A 62 4.89 2.89 7.48
C ARG A 62 5.76 1.64 7.40
N LYS A 63 5.47 0.65 8.25
CA LYS A 63 6.13 -0.68 8.25
C LYS A 63 5.22 -1.83 7.83
N GLU A 64 3.91 -1.61 7.88
CA GLU A 64 2.89 -2.57 7.52
C GLU A 64 1.76 -1.95 6.70
N LEU A 65 1.06 -2.80 5.96
CA LEU A 65 -0.10 -2.43 5.18
C LEU A 65 -1.06 -3.62 5.07
N LEU A 66 -2.21 -3.51 5.76
CA LEU A 66 -3.36 -4.35 5.48
C LEU A 66 -4.01 -3.87 4.19
N HIS A 67 -4.06 -4.71 3.16
CA HIS A 67 -4.73 -4.34 1.91
C HIS A 67 -6.24 -4.45 2.03
N ASN A 68 -6.72 -5.62 2.50
CA ASN A 68 -8.12 -5.86 2.82
C ASN A 68 -8.25 -7.23 3.52
N ILE A 69 -9.38 -7.42 4.22
CA ILE A 69 -9.92 -8.73 4.60
C ILE A 69 -11.37 -8.70 4.13
N ASP A 70 -11.71 -9.49 3.11
CA ASP A 70 -13.06 -9.52 2.56
C ASP A 70 -13.82 -10.74 3.08
N PRO A 71 -14.72 -10.60 4.08
CA PRO A 71 -15.48 -11.70 4.65
C PRO A 71 -16.60 -12.21 3.72
N LEU A 72 -16.98 -11.43 2.70
CA LEU A 72 -18.11 -11.75 1.81
C LEU A 72 -17.69 -12.67 0.66
N MET A 73 -16.40 -12.72 0.35
CA MET A 73 -15.86 -13.66 -0.62
C MET A 73 -15.98 -15.10 -0.12
N GLN A 74 -16.31 -16.01 -1.05
CA GLN A 74 -16.33 -17.44 -0.77
C GLN A 74 -14.95 -17.87 -0.23
N LYS A 75 -14.95 -18.74 0.77
CA LYS A 75 -13.74 -19.32 1.33
C LYS A 75 -13.19 -20.40 0.40
N TYR A 76 -11.90 -20.32 0.08
CA TYR A 76 -11.23 -21.27 -0.83
C TYR A 76 -10.15 -22.08 -0.12
N GLY A 77 -10.09 -23.39 -0.42
CA GLY A 77 -9.07 -24.32 0.08
C GLY A 77 -9.33 -24.87 1.48
N ALA A 78 -8.35 -25.59 2.02
CA ALA A 78 -8.39 -26.17 3.36
C ALA A 78 -8.02 -25.12 4.44
N ARG A 79 -8.70 -25.20 5.58
CA ARG A 79 -8.33 -24.41 6.75
C ARG A 79 -7.03 -24.95 7.33
N LYS A 80 -6.11 -24.04 7.65
CA LYS A 80 -4.92 -24.36 8.46
C LYS A 80 -5.36 -24.51 9.91
N GLU A 81 -5.34 -25.76 10.39
CA GLU A 81 -5.62 -26.10 11.78
C GLU A 81 -4.66 -25.38 12.75
N GLY A 82 -5.17 -24.97 13.90
CA GLY A 82 -4.43 -24.21 14.91
C GLY A 82 -4.12 -22.75 14.55
N SER A 83 -4.48 -22.26 13.35
CA SER A 83 -4.30 -20.85 12.98
C SER A 83 -5.39 -19.97 13.58
N PRO A 84 -5.06 -18.83 14.23
CA PRO A 84 -6.07 -17.87 14.71
C PRO A 84 -6.79 -17.16 13.54
N PHE A 85 -6.20 -17.17 12.34
CA PHE A 85 -6.76 -16.57 11.13
C PHE A 85 -7.28 -17.63 10.14
N ASP A 86 -8.45 -17.39 9.53
CA ASP A 86 -8.98 -18.22 8.43
C ASP A 86 -8.24 -17.94 7.13
N ASN A 87 -7.20 -18.72 6.83
CA ASN A 87 -6.42 -18.60 5.59
C ASN A 87 -7.21 -18.86 4.30
N ARG A 88 -8.49 -19.25 4.41
CA ARG A 88 -9.39 -19.36 3.26
C ARG A 88 -10.05 -18.03 2.90
N GLN A 89 -9.97 -17.03 3.78
CA GLN A 89 -10.51 -15.69 3.56
C GLN A 89 -9.65 -14.94 2.54
N THR A 90 -10.30 -14.29 1.56
CA THR A 90 -9.62 -13.38 0.64
C THR A 90 -9.07 -12.19 1.42
N ALA A 91 -7.75 -12.16 1.58
CA ALA A 91 -7.06 -11.11 2.31
C ALA A 91 -5.63 -10.95 1.82
N ALA A 92 -5.04 -9.78 2.09
CA ALA A 92 -3.62 -9.58 1.89
C ALA A 92 -3.04 -8.62 2.92
N LEU A 93 -1.85 -8.96 3.43
CA LEU A 93 -1.07 -8.18 4.37
C LEU A 93 0.36 -8.04 3.84
N ARG A 94 0.94 -6.87 4.01
CA ARG A 94 2.35 -6.62 3.72
C ARG A 94 3.06 -6.13 4.99
N VAL A 95 4.20 -6.72 5.33
CA VAL A 95 5.04 -6.35 6.48
C VAL A 95 6.49 -6.38 6.02
N GLY A 96 7.14 -5.21 5.96
CA GLY A 96 8.45 -5.09 5.31
C GLY A 96 8.48 -5.77 3.94
N ASP A 97 9.57 -6.45 3.61
CA ASP A 97 9.71 -7.02 2.26
C ASP A 97 8.76 -8.19 1.95
N TYR A 98 8.01 -8.67 2.93
CA TYR A 98 7.10 -9.80 2.80
C TYR A 98 5.67 -9.35 2.49
N LYS A 99 5.01 -10.11 1.61
CA LYS A 99 3.59 -10.01 1.34
C LYS A 99 2.97 -11.39 1.46
N ILE A 100 1.90 -11.50 2.25
CA ILE A 100 1.08 -12.69 2.34
C ILE A 100 -0.27 -12.40 1.68
N VAL A 101 -0.76 -13.36 0.91
CA VAL A 101 -2.08 -13.35 0.30
C VAL A 101 -2.76 -14.68 0.62
N THR A 102 -4.02 -14.62 1.05
CA THR A 102 -4.82 -15.79 1.45
C THR A 102 -6.15 -15.81 0.70
N GLY A 103 -6.85 -16.95 0.75
CA GLY A 103 -8.10 -17.15 0.02
C GLY A 103 -7.90 -17.09 -1.49
N PHE A 104 -8.89 -16.55 -2.20
CA PHE A 104 -8.84 -16.40 -3.65
C PHE A 104 -8.44 -14.97 -4.03
N PRO A 105 -7.24 -14.74 -4.58
CA PRO A 105 -6.72 -13.41 -4.92
C PRO A 105 -7.36 -12.80 -6.17
N MET A 106 -8.42 -13.43 -6.70
CA MET A 106 -8.95 -13.17 -8.04
C MET A 106 -7.89 -13.45 -9.12
N GLN A 107 -7.96 -12.71 -10.23
CA GLN A 107 -7.20 -12.92 -11.45
C GLN A 107 -5.69 -12.89 -11.21
N ASP A 108 -5.04 -14.03 -11.45
CA ASP A 108 -3.62 -14.29 -11.25
C ASP A 108 -2.92 -14.42 -12.61
N GLY A 109 -2.83 -13.30 -13.33
CA GLY A 109 -2.20 -13.26 -14.65
C GLY A 109 -1.28 -12.05 -14.82
N TRP A 110 -0.34 -12.18 -15.74
CA TRP A 110 0.43 -11.03 -16.23
C TRP A 110 -0.15 -10.56 -17.56
N TYR A 111 -0.52 -9.28 -17.63
CA TYR A 111 -1.00 -8.64 -18.85
C TYR A 111 0.15 -7.91 -19.54
N LYS A 112 0.50 -8.37 -20.75
CA LYS A 112 1.54 -7.74 -21.56
C LYS A 112 1.13 -6.30 -21.93
N PRO A 113 1.98 -5.29 -21.67
CA PRO A 113 1.74 -3.94 -22.16
C PRO A 113 1.49 -3.95 -23.67
N ALA A 114 0.53 -3.12 -24.13
CA ALA A 114 0.17 -3.04 -25.54
C ALA A 114 1.39 -2.81 -26.46
N SER A 115 2.36 -2.02 -26.01
CA SER A 115 3.62 -1.74 -26.74
C SER A 115 4.52 -2.95 -26.96
N LEU A 116 4.32 -4.06 -26.23
CA LEU A 116 5.13 -5.26 -26.37
C LEU A 116 4.39 -6.40 -27.10
N GLN A 117 3.14 -6.20 -27.54
CA GLN A 117 2.32 -7.25 -28.14
C GLN A 117 2.71 -7.62 -29.58
N GLY A 118 3.54 -6.82 -30.26
CA GLY A 118 4.01 -7.07 -31.63
C GLY A 118 5.48 -7.50 -31.79
N ALA A 119 6.25 -7.58 -30.71
CA ALA A 119 7.62 -8.12 -30.76
C ALA A 119 7.57 -9.64 -30.69
N VAL A 120 7.48 -10.29 -31.85
CA VAL A 120 7.66 -11.74 -32.01
C VAL A 120 9.16 -12.04 -32.12
N GLN A 121 9.54 -13.21 -31.57
CA GLN A 121 10.89 -13.77 -31.44
C GLN A 121 11.68 -13.82 -32.74
#